data_AF-A0A2R6EXG8-F1
#
_entry.id   AF-A0A2R6EXG8-F1
#
_cell.length_a   1.000
_cell.length_b   1.000
_cell.length_c   1.000
_cell.angle_alpha   90.00
_cell.angle_beta   90.00
_cell.angle_gamma   90.00
#
_symmetry.space_group_name_H-M   'P 1'
#
loop_
_entity.id
_entity.type
_entity.pdbx_description
1 polymer ?
#
loop_
_entity_poly.entity_id
_entity_poly.type
_entity_poly.pdbx_seq_one_letter_code
_entity_poly.pdbx_strand_id
1 'polypeptide(L)'
;TLARSFAPLQAFLADPTPGTSEVIVANDTPANHDLAVEWSAGEESGSFDAAVDAQGRWRGGSVTVPGEAEGVSILLRVDDHEIENQYDI
;
A
#
# COMPACT_ATOMS: atom_id res chain seq x y z
N THR A 1 -6.46 -15.25 0.93
CA THR A 1 -6.93 -16.06 -0.22
C THR A 1 -6.50 -15.39 -1.50
N LEU A 2 -6.33 -16.12 -2.60
CA LEU A 2 -5.92 -15.54 -3.89
C LEU A 2 -6.80 -14.36 -4.34
N ALA A 3 -8.11 -14.40 -4.02
CA ALA A 3 -9.04 -13.32 -4.35
C ALA A 3 -8.65 -11.94 -3.75
N ARG A 4 -8.02 -11.89 -2.57
CA ARG A 4 -7.55 -10.62 -1.97
C ARG A 4 -6.29 -10.07 -2.67
N SER A 5 -5.42 -10.95 -3.13
CA SER A 5 -4.20 -10.58 -3.85
C SER A 5 -4.48 -10.06 -5.26
N PHE A 6 -5.66 -10.39 -5.83
CA PHE A 6 -6.15 -9.86 -7.11
C PHE A 6 -7.31 -8.88 -6.93
N ALA A 7 -7.40 -8.21 -5.77
CA ALA A 7 -8.38 -7.15 -5.59
C ALA A 7 -8.12 -6.03 -6.64
N PRO A 8 -9.17 -5.50 -7.30
CA PRO A 8 -9.01 -4.47 -8.33
C PRO A 8 -8.40 -3.16 -7.83
N LEU A 9 -8.47 -2.92 -6.52
CA LEU A 9 -7.76 -1.87 -5.80
C LEU A 9 -6.71 -2.52 -4.92
N GLN A 10 -5.48 -2.00 -4.95
CA GLN A 10 -4.37 -2.61 -4.23
C GLN A 10 -3.29 -1.58 -3.92
N ALA A 11 -2.61 -1.72 -2.78
CA ALA A 11 -1.47 -0.90 -2.38
C ALA A 11 -0.30 -1.81 -1.98
N PHE A 12 0.88 -1.58 -2.57
CA PHE A 12 2.04 -2.45 -2.37
C PHE A 12 3.36 -1.69 -2.43
N LEU A 13 4.40 -2.30 -1.86
CA LEU A 13 5.77 -1.79 -1.93
C LEU A 13 6.36 -2.11 -3.31
N ALA A 14 7.07 -1.15 -3.89
CA ALA A 14 7.86 -1.38 -5.09
C ALA A 14 9.07 -2.30 -4.81
N ASP A 15 9.66 -2.19 -3.62
CA ASP A 15 10.78 -2.99 -3.15
C ASP A 15 10.63 -3.30 -1.64
N PRO A 16 10.21 -4.50 -1.26
CA PRO A 16 10.05 -4.89 0.14
C PRO A 16 11.40 -5.34 0.74
N THR A 17 12.37 -4.44 0.78
CA THR A 17 13.66 -4.65 1.45
C THR A 17 13.96 -3.49 2.42
N PRO A 18 14.86 -3.67 3.40
CA PRO A 18 15.23 -2.59 4.31
C PRO A 18 15.73 -1.34 3.57
N GLY A 19 15.27 -0.16 4.00
CA GLY A 19 15.54 1.11 3.34
C GLY A 19 14.25 1.83 2.92
N THR A 20 14.36 2.77 1.99
CA THR A 20 13.21 3.52 1.49
C THR A 20 12.60 2.82 0.28
N SER A 21 11.32 2.48 0.36
CA SER A 21 10.54 1.95 -0.77
C SER A 21 9.41 2.88 -1.14
N GLU A 22 9.16 3.02 -2.43
CA GLU A 22 7.94 3.63 -2.94
C GLU A 22 6.72 2.75 -2.61
N VAL A 23 5.58 3.38 -2.35
CA VAL A 23 4.26 2.76 -2.30
C VAL A 23 3.54 3.02 -3.61
N ILE A 24 3.05 1.95 -4.22
CA ILE A 24 2.26 2.00 -5.44
C ILE A 24 0.82 1.65 -5.08
N VAL A 25 -0.12 2.51 -5.46
CA VAL A 25 -1.56 2.19 -5.44
C VAL A 25 -2.02 1.91 -6.86
N ALA A 26 -2.53 0.71 -7.10
CA ALA A 26 -3.10 0.29 -8.37
C ALA A 26 -4.64 0.32 -8.30
N ASN A 27 -5.24 0.88 -9.35
CA ASN A 27 -6.68 0.90 -9.54
C ASN A 27 -7.02 0.36 -10.92
N ASP A 28 -7.51 -0.86 -10.99
CA ASP A 28 -7.97 -1.49 -12.22
C ASP A 28 -9.49 -1.31 -12.43
N THR A 29 -10.15 -0.52 -11.59
CA THR A 29 -11.57 -0.18 -11.73
C THR A 29 -11.78 0.97 -12.74
N PRO A 30 -12.98 1.13 -13.33
CA PRO A 30 -13.28 2.23 -14.24
C PRO A 30 -13.58 3.57 -13.55
N ALA A 31 -13.48 3.65 -12.22
CA ALA A 31 -13.74 4.85 -11.44
C ALA A 31 -12.44 5.44 -10.88
N ASN A 32 -12.39 6.76 -10.71
CA ASN A 32 -11.34 7.42 -9.93
C ASN A 32 -11.59 7.21 -8.44
N HIS A 33 -10.53 7.13 -7.64
CA HIS A 33 -10.62 6.98 -6.20
C HIS A 33 -9.66 7.90 -5.47
N ASP A 34 -10.12 8.44 -4.34
CA ASP A 34 -9.29 9.11 -3.35
C ASP A 34 -9.22 8.18 -2.13
N LEU A 35 -8.06 7.57 -1.91
CA LEU A 35 -7.89 6.49 -0.94
C LEU A 35 -6.88 6.86 0.15
N ALA A 36 -7.08 6.32 1.34
CA ALA A 36 -6.09 6.40 2.40
C ALA A 36 -5.23 5.13 2.44
N VAL A 37 -3.92 5.32 2.44
CA VAL A 37 -2.94 4.26 2.67
C VAL A 37 -2.33 4.45 4.04
N GLU A 38 -2.40 3.43 4.88
CA GLU A 38 -1.71 3.34 6.16
C GLU A 38 -0.56 2.33 6.05
N TRP A 39 0.52 2.56 6.79
CA TRP A 39 1.64 1.63 6.84
C TRP A 39 2.24 1.55 8.23
N SER A 40 2.87 0.42 8.51
CA SER A 40 3.68 0.21 9.70
C SER A 40 4.88 -0.70 9.42
N ALA A 41 6.00 -0.41 10.05
CA ALA A 41 7.23 -1.20 10.01
C ALA A 41 7.98 -1.06 11.35
N GLY A 42 7.93 -2.10 12.19
CA GLY A 42 8.46 -2.04 13.56
C GLY A 42 7.73 -0.97 14.41
N GLU A 43 8.47 0.00 14.94
CA GLU A 43 7.92 1.14 15.69
C GLU A 43 7.52 2.33 14.79
N GLU A 44 7.88 2.29 13.51
CA GLU A 44 7.57 3.34 12.53
C GLU A 44 6.20 3.09 11.90
N SER A 45 5.44 4.16 11.67
CA SER A 45 4.13 4.10 11.00
C SER A 45 3.77 5.44 10.39
N GLY A 46 2.81 5.43 9.45
CA GLY A 46 2.31 6.65 8.85
C GLY A 46 1.16 6.41 7.89
N SER A 47 0.74 7.48 7.21
CA SER A 47 -0.31 7.42 6.20
C SER A 47 -0.09 8.42 5.07
N PHE A 48 -0.72 8.14 3.92
CA PHE A 48 -0.74 8.99 2.74
C PHE A 48 -2.14 8.97 2.10
N ASP A 49 -2.55 10.11 1.53
CA ASP A 49 -3.70 10.16 0.63
C ASP A 49 -3.24 9.87 -0.81
N ALA A 50 -3.95 8.97 -1.49
CA ALA A 50 -3.68 8.54 -2.84
C ALA A 50 -4.89 8.83 -3.74
N ALA A 51 -4.79 9.90 -4.52
CA ALA A 51 -5.70 10.16 -5.63
C ALA A 51 -5.25 9.34 -6.85
N VAL A 52 -6.02 8.31 -7.20
CA VAL A 52 -5.70 7.38 -8.29
C VAL A 52 -6.80 7.37 -9.35
N ASP A 53 -6.42 7.67 -10.58
CA ASP A 53 -7.34 7.66 -11.72
C ASP A 53 -7.84 6.24 -12.05
N ALA A 54 -8.97 6.17 -12.74
CA ALA A 54 -9.50 4.95 -13.34
C ALA A 54 -8.45 4.24 -14.19
N GLN A 55 -8.29 2.92 -13.99
CA GLN A 55 -7.27 2.10 -14.67
C GLN A 55 -5.84 2.64 -14.49
N GLY A 56 -5.60 3.40 -13.42
CA GLY A 56 -4.39 4.15 -13.14
C GLY A 56 -3.50 3.52 -12.09
N ARG A 57 -2.35 4.18 -11.86
CA ARG A 57 -1.44 3.89 -10.77
C ARG A 57 -0.98 5.20 -10.15
N TRP A 58 -1.05 5.29 -8.83
CA TRP A 58 -0.49 6.40 -8.06
C TRP A 58 0.86 5.98 -7.44
N ARG A 59 1.80 6.93 -7.40
CA ARG A 59 3.19 6.77 -6.94
C ARG A 59 3.66 8.02 -6.21
N GLY A 60 3.16 8.26 -5.01
CA GLY A 60 3.44 9.49 -4.26
C GLY A 60 3.90 9.29 -2.82
N GLY A 61 3.82 8.08 -2.30
CA GLY A 61 4.19 7.75 -0.92
C GLY A 61 5.49 6.96 -0.87
N SER A 62 6.28 7.19 0.17
CA SER A 62 7.47 6.38 0.46
C SER A 62 7.44 5.91 1.89
N VAL A 63 7.71 4.62 2.09
CA VAL A 63 7.87 4.01 3.42
C VAL A 63 9.35 3.85 3.67
N THR A 64 9.78 4.20 4.89
CA THR A 64 11.10 3.83 5.38
C THR A 64 10.95 2.55 6.19
N VAL A 65 11.58 1.49 5.74
CA VAL A 65 11.62 0.18 6.41
C VAL A 65 12.89 0.14 7.26
N PRO A 66 12.77 0.14 8.60
CA PRO A 66 13.93 -0.02 9.49
C PRO A 66 14.66 -1.33 9.23
N GLY A 67 15.98 -1.37 9.45
CA GLY A 67 16.80 -2.57 9.22
C GLY A 67 16.51 -3.72 10.18
N GLU A 68 15.90 -3.41 11.31
CA GLU A 68 15.50 -4.30 12.38
C GLU A 68 14.00 -4.66 12.36
N ALA A 69 13.23 -4.13 11.42
CA ALA A 69 11.82 -4.47 11.29
C ALA A 69 11.66 -5.91 10.82
N GLU A 70 10.86 -6.70 11.52
CA GLU A 70 10.54 -8.08 11.14
C GLU A 70 9.57 -8.15 9.95
N GLY A 71 8.83 -7.06 9.71
CA GLY A 71 7.89 -6.98 8.61
C GLY A 71 7.34 -5.58 8.37
N VAL A 72 6.66 -5.44 7.23
CA VAL A 72 5.93 -4.22 6.84
C VAL A 72 4.49 -4.59 6.52
N SER A 73 3.54 -3.82 7.05
CA SER A 73 2.13 -3.88 6.63
C SER A 73 1.76 -2.62 5.85
N ILE A 74 1.04 -2.81 4.73
CA ILE A 74 0.41 -1.76 3.94
C ILE A 74 -1.09 -2.02 3.93
N LEU A 75 -1.86 -1.07 4.45
CA LEU A 75 -3.31 -1.13 4.53
C LEU A 75 -3.93 -0.06 3.65
N LEU A 76 -4.72 -0.47 2.67
CA LEU A 76 -5.53 0.40 1.83
C LEU A 76 -6.97 0.41 2.33
N ARG A 77 -7.50 1.58 2.71
CA ARG A 77 -8.91 1.75 3.06
C ARG A 77 -9.72 2.09 1.82
N VAL A 78 -10.77 1.32 1.55
CA VAL A 78 -11.70 1.51 0.43
C VAL A 78 -13.12 1.47 0.99
N ASP A 79 -13.79 2.61 1.04
CA ASP A 79 -15.15 2.75 1.60
C ASP A 79 -15.31 2.05 2.97
N ASP A 80 -16.02 0.92 3.02
CA ASP A 80 -16.32 0.13 4.21
C ASP A 80 -15.43 -1.13 4.38
N HIS A 81 -14.41 -1.30 3.54
CA HIS A 81 -13.52 -2.44 3.59
C HIS A 81 -12.04 -2.05 3.48
N GLU A 82 -11.18 -3.02 3.81
CA GLU A 82 -9.74 -2.85 3.88
C GLU A 82 -9.03 -3.94 3.09
N ILE A 83 -7.92 -3.55 2.46
CA ILE A 83 -7.05 -4.44 1.68
C ILE A 83 -5.65 -4.32 2.26
N GLU A 84 -5.13 -5.43 2.77
CA GLU A 84 -3.83 -5.46 3.46
C GLU A 84 -2.82 -6.31 2.69
N ASN A 85 -1.59 -5.81 2.57
CA ASN A 85 -0.42 -6.57 2.18
C ASN A 85 0.60 -6.58 3.32
N GLN A 86 1.17 -7.75 3.60
CA GLN A 86 2.22 -7.94 4.59
C GLN A 86 3.47 -8.52 3.92
N TYR A 87 4.62 -8.01 4.33
CA TYR A 87 5.94 -8.44 3.86
C TYR A 87 6.77 -8.85 5.07
N ASP A 88 7.34 -10.04 5.04
CA ASP A 88 8.40 -10.45 5.97
C ASP A 88 9.74 -9.93 5.42
N ILE A 89 10.55 -9.29 6.27
CA ILE A 89 11.78 -8.57 5.89
C ILE A 89 13.03 -9.24 6.47
#